data_AF-A0A094A2E4-F1
#
_entry.id   AF-A0A094A2E4-F1
#
_cell.length_a   1.000
_cell.length_b   1.000
_cell.length_c   1.000
_cell.angle_alpha   90.00
_cell.angle_beta   90.00
_cell.angle_gamma   90.00
#
_symmetry.space_group_name_H-M   'P 1'
#
loop_
_entity.id
_entity.type
_entity.pdbx_description
1 polymer ?
#
loop_
_entity_poly.entity_id
_entity_poly.type
_entity_poly.pdbx_seq_one_letter_code
_entity_poly.pdbx_strand_id
1 'polypeptide(L)'
;MIKRQALVPPWIEKQQALHAAAATFRARLRKDWTRHAVGMVTTGGGSVEEHIRRAKAYARAEIRQRGGDIPPPDNTDDTSQDLHLPPLRDPAWESQNLSYHTFAIAELNATARAYNLQAPELAKKPYYALEREIASCFADVAKALPKEVIGGGDELEEVIVRKKERDRGIVWRIAGEKAIVRDERGPKYGFKDLWRDMFR
;
A
#
# COMPACT_ATOMS: atom_id res chain seq x y z
N MET A 1 23.87 -38.20 9.84
CA MET A 1 22.47 -38.04 9.39
C MET A 1 22.20 -36.56 9.17
N ILE A 2 22.21 -36.11 7.92
CA ILE A 2 22.12 -34.68 7.59
C ILE A 2 20.65 -34.28 7.60
N LYS A 3 20.25 -33.51 8.62
CA LYS A 3 18.94 -32.82 8.68
C LYS A 3 18.98 -31.59 7.77
N ARG A 4 18.74 -31.80 6.48
CA ARG A 4 18.35 -30.80 5.48
C ARG A 4 16.98 -31.24 5.01
N GLN A 5 15.90 -30.47 4.99
CA GLN A 5 15.61 -29.07 5.23
C GLN A 5 14.08 -29.04 5.31
N ALA A 6 13.49 -28.15 6.10
CA ALA A 6 12.12 -27.74 5.86
C ALA A 6 12.10 -26.86 4.59
N LEU A 7 12.37 -27.47 3.43
CA LEU A 7 12.39 -26.75 2.17
C LEU A 7 10.93 -26.47 1.82
N VAL A 8 10.58 -25.19 1.94
CA VAL A 8 9.33 -24.62 1.47
C VAL A 8 9.09 -25.11 0.02
N PRO A 9 7.85 -25.49 -0.37
CA PRO A 9 7.54 -25.88 -1.74
C PRO A 9 8.14 -24.91 -2.77
N PRO A 10 8.72 -25.42 -3.89
CA PRO A 10 9.49 -24.59 -4.82
C PRO A 10 8.69 -23.43 -5.43
N TRP A 11 7.37 -23.58 -5.54
CA TRP A 11 6.48 -22.51 -6.03
C TRP A 11 6.32 -21.35 -5.02
N ILE A 12 6.51 -21.58 -3.72
CA ILE A 12 6.43 -20.53 -2.69
C ILE A 12 7.68 -19.65 -2.72
N GLU A 13 8.86 -20.20 -3.01
CA GLU A 13 10.07 -19.36 -3.24
C GLU A 13 9.85 -18.41 -4.42
N LYS A 14 9.27 -18.93 -5.52
CA LYS A 14 8.86 -18.09 -6.65
C LYS A 14 7.78 -17.08 -6.29
N GLN A 15 6.85 -17.45 -5.39
CA GLN A 15 5.85 -16.53 -4.88
C GLN A 15 6.50 -15.35 -4.14
N GLN A 16 7.45 -15.65 -3.25
CA GLN A 16 8.18 -14.64 -2.48
C GLN A 16 9.01 -13.76 -3.41
N ALA A 17 9.69 -14.36 -4.39
CA ALA A 17 10.43 -13.62 -5.40
C ALA A 17 9.52 -12.66 -6.21
N LEU A 18 8.34 -13.13 -6.63
CA LEU A 18 7.37 -12.30 -7.33
C LEU A 18 6.85 -11.14 -6.46
N HIS A 19 6.54 -11.42 -5.19
CA HIS A 19 6.06 -10.39 -4.26
C HIS A 19 7.14 -9.35 -3.97
N ALA A 20 8.38 -9.80 -3.75
CA ALA A 20 9.52 -8.92 -3.53
C ALA A 20 9.80 -8.04 -4.76
N ALA A 21 9.84 -8.64 -5.95
CA ALA A 21 10.05 -7.90 -7.20
C ALA A 21 8.94 -6.85 -7.43
N ALA A 22 7.67 -7.22 -7.21
CA ALA A 22 6.55 -6.28 -7.33
C ALA A 22 6.63 -5.15 -6.29
N ALA A 23 7.03 -5.45 -5.05
CA ALA A 23 7.21 -4.47 -4.00
C ALA A 23 8.35 -3.48 -4.33
N THR A 24 9.49 -3.98 -4.80
CA THR A 24 10.62 -3.14 -5.24
C THR A 24 10.24 -2.24 -6.41
N PHE A 25 9.55 -2.77 -7.42
CA PHE A 25 9.06 -1.99 -8.55
C PHE A 25 8.14 -0.86 -8.09
N ARG A 26 7.13 -1.18 -7.27
CA ARG A 26 6.17 -0.18 -6.74
C ARG A 26 6.83 0.86 -5.84
N ALA A 27 7.80 0.45 -5.02
CA ALA A 27 8.52 1.37 -4.15
C ALA A 27 9.34 2.37 -4.96
N ARG A 28 10.06 1.90 -5.99
CA ARG A 28 10.81 2.77 -6.89
C ARG A 28 9.90 3.71 -7.68
N LEU A 29 8.84 3.17 -8.29
CA LEU A 29 7.85 3.95 -9.04
C LEU A 29 7.24 5.07 -8.18
N ARG A 30 6.84 4.75 -6.94
CA ARG A 30 6.33 5.76 -5.99
C ARG A 30 7.37 6.81 -5.66
N LYS A 31 8.60 6.41 -5.32
CA LYS A 31 9.67 7.34 -4.96
C LYS A 31 10.00 8.31 -6.10
N ASP A 32 10.13 7.79 -7.32
CA ASP A 32 10.46 8.57 -8.51
C ASP A 32 9.32 9.57 -8.82
N TRP A 33 8.06 9.14 -8.72
CA TRP A 33 6.90 10.01 -8.93
C TRP A 33 6.72 11.04 -7.80
N THR A 34 6.87 10.67 -6.52
CA THR A 34 6.76 11.60 -5.39
C THR A 34 7.74 12.75 -5.53
N ARG A 35 9.00 12.46 -5.89
CA ARG A 35 10.02 13.49 -6.11
C ARG A 35 9.60 14.47 -7.22
N HIS A 36 9.08 13.94 -8.34
CA HIS A 36 8.61 14.76 -9.45
C HIS A 36 7.38 15.59 -9.05
N ALA A 37 6.40 14.98 -8.41
CA ALA A 37 5.15 15.61 -7.96
C ALA A 37 5.39 16.74 -6.96
N VAL A 38 6.29 16.56 -5.98
CA VAL A 38 6.69 17.62 -5.05
C VAL A 38 7.37 18.77 -5.82
N GLY A 39 8.21 18.46 -6.80
CA GLY A 39 8.79 19.45 -7.70
C GLY A 39 7.72 20.25 -8.45
N MET A 40 6.71 19.59 -9.03
CA MET A 40 5.60 20.26 -9.72
C MET A 40 4.80 21.20 -8.81
N VAL A 41 4.55 20.78 -7.57
CA VAL A 41 3.80 21.60 -6.60
C VAL A 41 4.62 22.82 -6.17
N THR A 42 5.92 22.69 -6.00
CA THR A 42 6.82 23.75 -5.50
C THR A 42 7.32 24.70 -6.58
N THR A 43 7.36 24.28 -7.85
CA THR A 43 7.85 25.10 -8.98
C THR A 43 7.07 26.41 -9.17
N GLY A 44 5.80 26.44 -8.80
CA GLY A 44 4.96 27.65 -8.87
C GLY A 44 5.31 28.73 -7.86
N GLY A 45 6.25 28.48 -6.94
CA GLY A 45 6.55 29.35 -5.80
C GLY A 45 5.37 29.46 -4.82
N GLY A 46 5.61 30.12 -3.69
CA GLY A 46 4.60 30.37 -2.66
C GLY A 46 5.06 30.00 -1.26
N SER A 47 4.19 30.23 -0.28
CA SER A 47 4.39 29.75 1.09
C SER A 47 4.16 28.24 1.16
N VAL A 48 4.60 27.63 2.27
CA VAL A 48 4.39 26.19 2.52
C VAL A 48 2.89 25.87 2.55
N GLU A 49 2.07 26.76 3.09
CA GLU A 49 0.61 26.62 3.15
C GLU A 49 -0.02 26.61 1.74
N GLU A 50 0.51 27.40 0.81
CA GLU A 50 0.08 27.38 -0.60
C GLU A 50 0.39 26.03 -1.25
N HIS A 51 1.59 25.50 -1.02
CA HIS A 51 1.98 24.18 -1.52
C HIS A 51 1.09 23.08 -0.96
N ILE A 52 0.77 23.12 0.34
CA ILE A 52 -0.15 22.18 0.99
C ILE A 52 -1.55 22.28 0.37
N ARG A 53 -2.05 23.50 0.15
CA ARG A 53 -3.38 23.71 -0.45
C ARG A 53 -3.45 23.15 -1.86
N ARG A 54 -2.43 23.40 -2.68
CA ARG A 54 -2.29 22.86 -4.05
C ARG A 54 -2.21 21.32 -4.03
N ALA A 55 -1.43 20.74 -3.11
CA ALA A 55 -1.34 19.29 -2.95
C ALA A 55 -2.68 18.66 -2.52
N LYS A 56 -3.40 19.28 -1.57
CA LYS A 56 -4.75 18.84 -1.15
C LYS A 56 -5.74 18.90 -2.31
N ALA A 57 -5.68 19.94 -3.14
CA ALA A 57 -6.54 20.07 -4.32
C ALA A 57 -6.28 18.97 -5.36
N TYR A 58 -5.01 18.64 -5.63
CA TYR A 58 -4.66 17.49 -6.48
C TYR A 58 -5.14 16.15 -5.91
N ALA A 59 -5.02 15.95 -4.60
CA ALA A 59 -5.52 14.74 -3.92
C ALA A 59 -7.04 14.58 -4.10
N ARG A 60 -7.80 15.67 -3.97
CA ARG A 60 -9.26 15.68 -4.19
C ARG A 60 -9.62 15.41 -5.66
N ALA A 61 -8.89 16.01 -6.61
CA ALA A 61 -9.09 15.79 -8.03
C ALA A 61 -8.92 14.32 -8.43
N GLU A 62 -7.94 13.64 -7.85
CA GLU A 62 -7.67 12.22 -8.09
C GLU A 62 -8.78 11.31 -7.53
N ILE A 63 -9.31 11.62 -6.34
CA ILE A 63 -10.45 10.89 -5.74
C ILE A 63 -11.67 11.01 -6.67
N ARG A 64 -11.94 12.20 -7.21
CA ARG A 64 -13.03 12.44 -8.17
C ARG A 64 -12.85 11.61 -9.43
N GLN A 65 -11.63 11.51 -9.98
CA GLN A 65 -11.35 10.72 -11.18
C GLN A 65 -11.65 9.22 -10.97
N ARG A 66 -11.41 8.69 -9.78
CA ARG A 66 -11.71 7.29 -9.43
C ARG A 66 -13.18 7.04 -9.08
N GLY A 67 -14.01 8.08 -9.01
CA GLY A 67 -15.38 7.98 -8.52
C GLY A 67 -15.46 7.65 -7.03
N GLY A 68 -14.43 8.02 -6.25
CA GLY A 68 -14.45 7.86 -4.79
C GLY A 68 -15.22 8.99 -4.11
N ASP A 69 -15.76 8.70 -2.92
CA ASP A 69 -16.40 9.71 -2.09
C ASP A 69 -15.37 10.76 -1.67
N ILE A 70 -15.63 12.02 -2.02
CA ILE A 70 -14.78 13.14 -1.62
C ILE A 70 -14.96 13.30 -0.11
N PRO A 71 -13.88 13.17 0.69
CA PRO A 71 -13.99 13.37 2.12
C PRO A 71 -14.51 14.79 2.40
N PRO A 72 -15.43 14.96 3.38
CA PRO A 72 -15.93 16.28 3.75
C PRO A 72 -14.76 17.24 4.01
N PRO A 73 -14.90 18.53 3.66
CA PRO A 73 -13.89 19.52 4.05
C PRO A 73 -13.73 19.48 5.57
N ASP A 74 -12.49 19.40 6.04
CA ASP A 74 -12.19 19.53 7.46
C ASP A 74 -12.59 20.96 7.88
N ASN A 75 -13.43 21.09 8.92
CA ASN A 75 -14.00 22.37 9.35
C ASN A 75 -12.94 23.39 9.88
N THR A 76 -11.65 23.04 9.86
CA THR A 76 -10.53 23.87 10.33
C THR A 76 -9.87 24.71 9.23
N ASP A 77 -10.13 24.43 7.95
CA ASP A 77 -9.53 25.15 6.82
C ASP A 77 -10.55 26.11 6.18
N ASP A 78 -10.77 27.27 6.79
CA ASP A 78 -11.77 28.29 6.38
C ASP A 78 -11.32 29.15 5.17
N THR A 79 -10.71 28.54 4.15
CA THR A 79 -10.38 29.20 2.85
C THR A 79 -11.05 28.46 1.70
N SER A 80 -12.35 28.66 1.63
CA SER A 80 -13.30 28.10 0.68
C SER A 80 -13.15 28.72 -0.72
N GLN A 81 -12.03 28.41 -1.38
CA GLN A 81 -11.96 28.35 -2.83
C GLN A 81 -11.45 26.96 -3.21
N ASP A 82 -12.38 26.07 -3.54
CA ASP A 82 -12.06 24.77 -4.13
C ASP A 82 -11.36 25.01 -5.47
N LEU A 83 -10.02 25.01 -5.43
CA LEU A 83 -9.18 24.99 -6.61
C LEU A 83 -9.53 23.72 -7.41
N HIS A 84 -10.35 23.87 -8.45
CA HIS A 84 -10.72 22.79 -9.34
C HIS A 84 -9.55 22.50 -10.29
N LEU A 85 -8.53 21.84 -9.75
CA LEU A 85 -7.37 21.39 -10.50
C LEU A 85 -7.67 20.08 -11.22
N PRO A 86 -7.11 19.86 -12.42
CA PRO A 86 -7.10 18.55 -13.02
C PRO A 86 -6.26 17.57 -12.18
N PRO A 87 -6.47 16.25 -12.32
CA PRO A 87 -5.60 15.24 -11.72
C PRO A 87 -4.14 15.49 -12.08
N LEU A 88 -3.23 15.31 -11.11
CA LEU A 88 -1.80 15.53 -11.32
C LEU A 88 -1.26 14.45 -12.26
N ARG A 89 -1.06 14.81 -13.52
CA ARG A 89 -0.50 13.95 -14.59
C ARG A 89 0.45 14.78 -15.43
N ASP A 90 1.60 14.20 -15.76
CA ASP A 90 2.59 14.84 -16.61
C ASP A 90 3.02 13.88 -17.73
N PRO A 91 2.56 14.11 -18.98
CA PRO A 91 2.90 13.24 -20.11
C PRO A 91 4.40 13.28 -20.44
N ALA A 92 5.11 14.37 -20.10
CA ALA A 92 6.54 14.47 -20.34
C ALA A 92 7.30 13.48 -19.45
N TRP A 93 6.98 13.43 -18.16
CA TRP A 93 7.56 12.46 -17.24
C TRP A 93 7.22 11.02 -17.62
N GLU A 94 5.96 10.75 -17.99
CA GLU A 94 5.55 9.41 -18.40
C GLU A 94 6.35 8.94 -19.60
N SER A 95 6.48 9.76 -20.65
CA SER A 95 7.23 9.40 -21.85
C SER A 95 8.71 9.08 -21.57
N GLN A 96 9.34 9.82 -20.66
CA GLN A 96 10.74 9.62 -20.27
C GLN A 96 10.95 8.29 -19.53
N ASN A 97 10.01 7.90 -18.66
CA ASN A 97 10.14 6.71 -17.81
C ASN A 97 9.46 5.46 -18.39
N LEU A 98 8.67 5.59 -19.46
CA LEU A 98 7.92 4.51 -20.09
C LEU A 98 8.80 3.34 -20.53
N SER A 99 9.98 3.60 -21.09
CA SER A 99 10.92 2.57 -21.53
C SER A 99 11.35 1.66 -20.37
N TYR A 100 11.64 2.25 -19.20
CA TYR A 100 12.00 1.50 -18.01
C TYR A 100 10.79 0.73 -17.44
N HIS A 101 9.63 1.39 -17.34
CA HIS A 101 8.45 0.75 -16.76
C HIS A 101 7.90 -0.41 -17.60
N THR A 102 7.91 -0.27 -18.93
CA THR A 102 7.51 -1.35 -19.86
C THR A 102 8.42 -2.57 -19.71
N PHE A 103 9.74 -2.36 -19.65
CA PHE A 103 10.70 -3.42 -19.39
C PHE A 103 10.49 -4.09 -18.04
N ALA A 104 10.36 -3.31 -16.95
CA ALA A 104 10.17 -3.83 -15.60
C ALA A 104 8.87 -4.66 -15.47
N ILE A 105 7.77 -4.22 -16.10
CA ILE A 105 6.53 -4.99 -16.13
C ILE A 105 6.69 -6.28 -16.95
N ALA A 106 7.45 -6.25 -18.05
CA ALA A 106 7.73 -7.46 -18.82
C ALA A 106 8.50 -8.51 -17.98
N GLU A 107 9.49 -8.07 -17.20
CA GLU A 107 10.24 -8.91 -16.25
C GLU A 107 9.34 -9.47 -15.13
N LEU A 108 8.50 -8.62 -14.52
CA LEU A 108 7.51 -9.06 -13.53
C LEU A 108 6.52 -10.08 -14.12
N ASN A 109 6.07 -9.89 -15.34
CA ASN A 109 5.20 -10.83 -16.00
C ASN A 109 5.92 -12.14 -16.36
N ALA A 110 7.21 -12.11 -16.68
CA ALA A 110 8.00 -13.32 -16.88
C ALA A 110 8.12 -14.15 -15.59
N THR A 111 8.39 -13.50 -14.45
CA THR A 111 8.43 -14.18 -13.14
C THR A 111 7.05 -14.69 -12.72
N ALA A 112 5.98 -13.94 -12.99
CA ALA A 112 4.61 -14.38 -12.77
C ALA A 112 4.24 -15.61 -13.61
N ARG A 113 4.65 -15.68 -14.88
CA ARG A 113 4.49 -16.88 -15.73
C ARG A 113 5.23 -18.08 -15.13
N ALA A 114 6.48 -17.88 -14.70
CA ALA A 114 7.30 -18.93 -14.09
C ALA A 114 6.72 -19.47 -12.77
N TYR A 115 6.01 -18.63 -12.02
CA TYR A 115 5.23 -18.99 -10.84
C TYR A 115 3.95 -19.75 -11.21
N ASN A 116 3.15 -19.22 -12.15
CA ASN A 116 1.86 -19.81 -12.56
C ASN A 116 1.99 -21.22 -13.18
N LEU A 117 3.14 -21.54 -13.77
CA LEU A 117 3.43 -22.89 -14.29
C LEU A 117 3.56 -23.95 -13.18
N GLN A 118 3.95 -23.54 -11.97
CA GLN A 118 4.19 -24.45 -10.84
C GLN A 118 3.11 -24.38 -9.77
N ALA A 119 2.32 -23.30 -9.77
CA ALA A 119 1.27 -23.07 -8.80
C ALA A 119 0.02 -23.90 -9.12
N PRO A 120 -0.69 -24.40 -8.10
CA PRO A 120 -2.03 -24.97 -8.28
C PRO A 120 -2.99 -23.90 -8.82
N GLU A 121 -4.04 -24.31 -9.54
CA GLU A 121 -4.98 -23.40 -10.23
C GLU A 121 -5.50 -22.25 -9.35
N LEU A 122 -5.86 -22.56 -8.09
CA LEU A 122 -6.37 -21.59 -7.12
C LEU A 122 -5.33 -20.50 -6.75
N ALA A 123 -4.04 -20.83 -6.82
CA ALA A 123 -2.95 -19.94 -6.42
C ALA A 123 -2.37 -19.16 -7.60
N LYS A 124 -2.84 -19.37 -8.84
CA LYS A 124 -2.38 -18.63 -10.01
C LYS A 124 -2.66 -17.14 -9.86
N LYS A 125 -1.72 -16.31 -10.31
CA LYS A 125 -1.79 -14.85 -10.23
C LYS A 125 -2.08 -14.24 -11.61
N PRO A 126 -2.89 -13.17 -11.67
CA PRO A 126 -3.06 -12.42 -12.90
C PRO A 126 -1.76 -11.71 -13.27
N TYR A 127 -1.63 -11.38 -14.55
CA TYR A 127 -0.51 -10.57 -15.04
C TYR A 127 -0.67 -9.10 -14.64
N TYR A 128 0.47 -8.41 -14.55
CA TYR A 128 0.55 -7.00 -14.22
C TYR A 128 0.36 -6.17 -15.50
N ALA A 129 -0.53 -5.19 -15.43
CA ALA A 129 -0.74 -4.20 -16.48
C ALA A 129 -0.07 -2.88 -16.09
N LEU A 130 0.74 -2.33 -16.99
CA LEU A 130 1.51 -1.11 -16.75
C LEU A 130 0.62 0.06 -16.35
N GLU A 131 -0.44 0.32 -17.12
CA GLU A 131 -1.38 1.42 -16.89
C GLU A 131 -2.02 1.34 -15.50
N ARG A 132 -2.36 0.13 -15.04
CA ARG A 132 -2.97 -0.07 -13.72
C ARG A 132 -1.99 0.22 -12.59
N GLU A 133 -0.72 -0.19 -12.74
CA GLU A 133 0.32 0.06 -11.74
C GLU A 133 0.67 1.56 -11.66
N ILE A 134 0.76 2.24 -12.82
CA ILE A 134 0.95 3.70 -12.89
C ILE A 134 -0.23 4.43 -12.25
N ALA A 135 -1.47 4.10 -12.64
CA ALA A 135 -2.66 4.73 -12.08
C ALA A 135 -2.81 4.48 -10.57
N SER A 136 -2.38 3.31 -10.07
CA SER A 136 -2.32 3.05 -8.62
C SER A 136 -1.29 3.94 -7.95
N CYS A 137 -0.08 4.01 -8.51
CA CYS A 137 0.99 4.85 -7.98
C CYS A 137 0.56 6.31 -7.86
N PHE A 138 -0.02 6.87 -8.92
CA PHE A 138 -0.47 8.26 -8.93
C PHE A 138 -1.53 8.52 -7.87
N ALA A 139 -2.47 7.59 -7.67
CA ALA A 139 -3.49 7.74 -6.64
C ALA A 139 -2.95 7.65 -5.21
N ASP A 140 -1.97 6.77 -4.98
CA ASP A 140 -1.34 6.61 -3.67
C ASP A 140 -0.48 7.84 -3.34
N VAL A 141 0.30 8.33 -4.30
CA VAL A 141 1.11 9.54 -4.12
C VAL A 141 0.24 10.78 -3.99
N ALA A 142 -0.85 10.93 -4.76
CA ALA A 142 -1.74 12.07 -4.62
C ALA A 142 -2.30 12.19 -3.19
N LYS A 143 -2.60 11.06 -2.54
CA LYS A 143 -3.06 11.04 -1.13
C LYS A 143 -1.93 11.40 -0.15
N ALA A 144 -0.71 10.95 -0.41
CA ALA A 144 0.46 11.21 0.44
C ALA A 144 1.07 12.62 0.22
N LEU A 145 0.83 13.23 -0.94
CA LEU A 145 1.48 14.46 -1.40
C LEU A 145 1.42 15.63 -0.41
N PRO A 146 0.29 15.93 0.28
CA PRO A 146 0.26 17.02 1.25
C PRO A 146 1.23 16.84 2.41
N LYS A 147 1.51 15.59 2.81
CA LYS A 147 2.46 15.25 3.87
C LYS A 147 3.90 15.36 3.38
N GLU A 148 4.17 14.85 2.18
CA GLU A 148 5.48 14.91 1.53
C GLU A 148 5.96 16.36 1.31
N VAL A 149 5.05 17.26 0.95
CA VAL A 149 5.34 18.70 0.72
C VAL A 149 5.86 19.42 1.96
N ILE A 150 5.45 19.00 3.16
CA ILE A 150 5.89 19.61 4.44
C ILE A 150 7.36 19.25 4.73
N GLY A 151 7.97 18.37 3.94
CA GLY A 151 9.28 17.80 4.21
C GLY A 151 9.17 16.48 4.97
N GLY A 152 8.15 15.68 4.64
CA GLY A 152 7.96 14.31 5.13
C GLY A 152 9.11 13.40 4.70
N GLY A 153 10.31 13.64 5.20
CA GLY A 153 11.40 12.68 5.16
C GLY A 153 11.03 11.53 6.06
N ASP A 154 10.59 10.42 5.47
CA ASP A 154 10.59 9.06 6.02
C ASP A 154 10.32 8.98 7.54
N GLU A 155 9.37 9.74 8.06
CA GLU A 155 8.57 9.23 9.15
C GLU A 155 7.72 8.18 8.47
N LEU A 156 8.22 6.93 8.49
CA LEU A 156 7.41 5.75 8.29
C LEU A 156 6.12 6.05 9.02
N GLU A 157 5.05 6.35 8.28
CA GLU A 157 3.73 6.30 8.84
C GLU A 157 3.65 4.88 9.38
N GLU A 158 3.80 4.75 10.71
CA GLU A 158 3.20 3.64 11.42
C GLU A 158 1.83 3.58 10.80
N VAL A 159 1.60 2.52 10.01
CA VAL A 159 0.30 2.23 9.46
C VAL A 159 -0.60 2.44 10.66
N ILE A 160 -1.38 3.53 10.63
CA ILE A 160 -2.46 3.72 11.57
C ILE A 160 -3.44 2.66 11.09
N VAL A 161 -3.13 1.41 11.45
CA VAL A 161 -4.09 0.42 11.86
C VAL A 161 -4.98 1.26 12.72
N ARG A 162 -6.15 1.58 12.19
CA ARG A 162 -7.27 2.10 12.94
C ARG A 162 -7.35 1.19 14.15
N LYS A 163 -6.64 1.57 15.21
CA LYS A 163 -6.84 1.05 16.54
C LYS A 163 -8.13 1.74 16.85
N LYS A 164 -9.22 1.09 16.38
CA LYS A 164 -10.56 1.31 16.87
C LYS A 164 -10.33 1.44 18.36
N GLU A 165 -10.47 2.65 18.87
CA GLU A 165 -10.57 2.88 20.29
C GLU A 165 -11.53 1.79 20.75
N ARG A 166 -10.96 0.80 21.42
CA ARG A 166 -11.78 -0.13 22.16
C ARG A 166 -12.31 0.77 23.24
N ASP A 167 -13.50 1.30 22.98
CA ASP A 167 -14.37 1.90 23.96
C ASP A 167 -14.14 1.13 25.24
N ARG A 168 -13.63 1.85 26.24
CA ARG A 168 -13.59 1.40 27.62
C ARG A 168 -15.02 1.38 28.15
N GLY A 169 -15.83 0.51 27.55
CA GLY A 169 -17.24 0.33 27.80
C GLY A 169 -17.49 -1.02 28.47
N ILE A 170 -18.16 -0.95 29.62
CA ILE A 170 -18.88 -2.03 30.32
C ILE A 170 -18.01 -3.08 31.06
N VAL A 171 -16.80 -3.41 30.60
CA VAL A 171 -15.99 -4.47 31.28
C VAL A 171 -15.45 -4.05 32.66
N TRP A 172 -15.19 -2.76 32.90
CA TRP A 172 -14.74 -2.28 34.22
C TRP A 172 -15.85 -2.32 35.29
N ARG A 173 -17.13 -2.43 34.91
CA ARG A 173 -18.24 -2.59 35.86
C ARG A 173 -18.49 -4.04 36.31
N ILE A 174 -17.77 -5.01 35.75
CA ILE A 174 -17.90 -6.45 36.07
C ILE A 174 -16.62 -6.98 36.74
N ALA A 175 -15.64 -6.11 37.06
CA ALA A 175 -14.41 -6.49 37.77
C ALA A 175 -14.61 -6.61 39.29
N GLY A 176 -15.77 -7.14 39.70
CA GLY A 176 -16.20 -7.25 41.08
C GLY A 176 -16.77 -8.62 41.41
N GLU A 177 -16.17 -9.72 40.95
CA GLU A 177 -16.33 -11.02 41.62
C GLU A 177 -15.27 -12.04 41.15
N LYS A 178 -14.73 -12.80 42.10
CA LYS A 178 -13.64 -13.78 41.94
C LYS A 178 -13.97 -14.83 40.87
N ALA A 179 -13.29 -14.79 39.73
CA ALA A 179 -13.23 -15.90 38.78
C ALA A 179 -11.97 -16.75 39.04
N ILE A 180 -12.17 -18.00 39.46
CA ILE A 180 -11.12 -19.00 39.66
C ILE A 180 -10.58 -19.39 38.28
N VAL A 181 -9.33 -19.01 38.01
CA VAL A 181 -8.60 -19.42 36.80
C VAL A 181 -8.15 -20.87 37.00
N ARG A 182 -8.77 -21.81 36.28
CA ARG A 182 -8.22 -23.15 36.10
C ARG A 182 -7.31 -23.13 34.86
N ASP A 183 -6.02 -23.32 35.08
CA ASP A 183 -5.04 -23.55 34.01
C ASP A 183 -5.23 -24.97 33.44
N GLU A 184 -5.83 -25.07 32.25
CA GLU A 184 -5.76 -26.30 31.46
C GLU A 184 -4.47 -26.29 30.63
N ARG A 185 -3.47 -27.03 31.09
CA ARG A 185 -2.29 -27.44 30.31
C ARG A 185 -2.72 -28.47 29.25
N GLY A 186 -3.20 -28.01 28.11
CA GLY A 186 -3.39 -28.81 26.90
C GLY A 186 -2.51 -28.30 25.74
N PRO A 187 -1.93 -29.18 24.90
CA PRO A 187 -1.09 -28.76 23.79
C PRO A 187 -1.91 -27.95 22.78
N LYS A 188 -1.52 -26.69 22.56
CA LYS A 188 -2.14 -25.80 21.59
C LYS A 188 -1.98 -26.40 20.20
N TYR A 189 -3.09 -26.75 19.56
CA TYR A 189 -3.14 -27.13 18.16
C TYR A 189 -2.50 -26.03 17.31
N GLY A 190 -1.33 -26.32 16.76
CA GLY A 190 -0.51 -25.34 16.04
C GLY A 190 -0.88 -25.30 14.55
N PHE A 191 -0.54 -24.20 13.89
CA PHE A 191 -0.72 -24.04 12.44
C PHE A 191 -0.05 -25.16 11.61
N LYS A 192 0.96 -25.83 12.17
CA LYS A 192 1.63 -27.00 11.58
C LYS A 192 0.79 -28.29 11.68
N ASP A 193 -0.01 -28.44 12.72
CA ASP A 193 -0.94 -29.57 12.86
C ASP A 193 -2.17 -29.35 11.99
N LEU A 194 -2.66 -28.10 11.87
CA LEU A 194 -3.69 -27.71 10.89
C LEU A 194 -3.29 -28.03 9.44
N TRP A 195 -2.05 -27.71 9.07
CA TRP A 195 -1.53 -27.99 7.72
C TRP A 195 -1.31 -29.49 7.45
N ARG A 196 -1.04 -30.28 8.49
CA ARG A 196 -0.87 -31.73 8.38
C ARG A 196 -2.21 -32.45 8.19
N ASP A 197 -3.27 -31.92 8.78
CA ASP A 197 -4.61 -32.52 8.75
C ASP A 197 -5.36 -32.21 7.43
N MET A 198 -5.09 -31.04 6.83
CA MET A 198 -5.71 -30.61 5.56
C MET A 198 -5.13 -31.31 4.32
N PHE A 199 -3.95 -31.92 4.41
CA PHE A 199 -3.28 -32.60 3.29
C PHE A 199 -3.04 -34.10 3.57
N ARG A 200 -4.03 -34.76 4.19
CA ARG A 200 -4.12 -36.23 4.25
C ARG A 200 -4.82 -36.81 3.04
#